data_AF-A0A3Q7SSW7-F1
#
_entry.id   AF-A0A3Q7SSW7-F1
#
_cell.length_a   1.000
_cell.length_b   1.000
_cell.length_c   1.000
_cell.angle_alpha   90.00
_cell.angle_beta   90.00
_cell.angle_gamma   90.00
#
_symmetry.space_group_name_H-M   'P 1'
#
loop_
_entity.id
_entity.type
_entity.pdbx_description
1 polymer ?
#
loop_
_entity_poly.entity_id
_entity_poly.type
_entity_poly.pdbx_seq_one_letter_code
_entity_poly.pdbx_strand_id
1 'polypeptide(L)' 'SCGKNSGRLSSCPAGKTVTGCACGYGCGSWDIWGETTCHCQCSTIDWTTARCCPLT' A
#
# COMPACT_ATOMS: atom_id res chain seq x y z
N SER A 1 6.99 4.49 -9.61
CA SER A 1 7.70 3.68 -8.62
C SER A 1 6.68 3.18 -7.61
N CYS A 2 6.35 1.88 -7.66
CA CYS A 2 5.65 1.21 -6.57
C CYS A 2 6.74 0.69 -5.62
N GLY A 3 6.93 1.34 -4.48
CA GLY A 3 7.90 0.92 -3.49
C GLY A 3 7.32 -0.19 -2.60
N LYS A 4 8.10 -1.24 -2.33
CA LYS A 4 7.86 -2.10 -1.17
C LYS A 4 8.44 -1.41 0.05
N ASN A 5 7.66 -1.30 1.10
CA ASN A 5 8.08 -0.71 2.37
C ASN A 5 7.97 -1.77 3.48
N SER A 6 8.88 -1.71 4.46
CA SER A 6 8.81 -2.59 5.62
C SER A 6 7.61 -2.24 6.50
N GLY A 7 6.96 -3.27 7.06
CA GLY A 7 5.79 -3.09 7.91
C GLY A 7 4.49 -2.92 7.12
N ARG A 8 3.49 -2.30 7.75
CA ARG A 8 2.08 -2.32 7.31
C ARG A 8 1.66 -1.19 6.37
N LEU A 9 2.55 -0.21 6.15
CA LEU A 9 2.21 1.02 5.46
C LEU A 9 3.07 1.21 4.22
N SER A 10 2.44 1.59 3.12
CA SER A 10 3.12 2.00 1.89
C SER A 10 2.37 3.16 1.25
N SER A 11 3.03 4.31 1.11
CA SER A 11 2.43 5.53 0.58
C SER A 11 2.90 5.84 -0.83
N CYS A 12 1.98 6.33 -1.66
CA CYS A 12 2.28 6.88 -2.97
C CYS A 12 2.88 8.28 -2.85
N PRO A 13 3.79 8.66 -3.76
CA PRO A 13 4.31 10.02 -3.82
C PRO A 13 3.19 11.01 -4.24
N ALA A 14 3.42 12.30 -3.97
CA ALA A 14 2.51 13.36 -4.37
C ALA A 14 2.20 13.32 -5.88
N GLY A 15 0.95 13.64 -6.25
CA GLY A 15 0.47 13.56 -7.64
C GLY A 15 0.08 12.15 -8.10
N LYS A 16 0.06 11.16 -7.19
CA LYS A 16 -0.41 9.80 -7.46
C LYS A 16 -1.41 9.32 -6.42
N THR A 17 -2.32 8.46 -6.85
CA THR A 17 -3.30 7.78 -5.99
C THR A 17 -3.04 6.28 -5.93
N VAL A 18 -3.49 5.64 -4.86
CA VAL A 18 -3.45 4.18 -4.70
C VAL A 18 -4.56 3.55 -5.53
N THR A 19 -4.18 2.65 -6.44
CA THR A 19 -5.09 1.83 -7.25
C THR A 19 -5.16 0.38 -6.78
N GLY A 20 -4.33 0.01 -5.79
CA GLY A 20 -4.36 -1.32 -5.17
C GLY A 20 -3.19 -1.52 -4.23
N CYS A 21 -3.28 -2.52 -3.36
CA CYS A 21 -2.24 -2.85 -2.40
C CYS A 21 -1.88 -4.33 -2.50
N ALA A 22 -0.65 -4.66 -2.10
CA ALA A 22 -0.28 -6.03 -1.78
C ALA A 22 0.51 -6.05 -0.48
N CYS A 23 0.24 -7.08 0.31
CA CYS A 23 0.84 -7.30 1.62
C CYS A 23 1.65 -8.59 1.60
N GLY A 24 2.70 -8.66 2.41
CA GLY A 24 3.42 -9.91 2.58
C GLY A 24 2.65 -10.94 3.41
N TYR A 25 3.26 -12.11 3.59
CA TYR A 25 2.62 -13.32 4.14
C TYR A 25 1.31 -13.75 3.44
N GLY A 26 1.06 -13.30 2.21
CA GLY A 26 -0.18 -13.58 1.49
C GLY A 26 -1.41 -12.91 2.13
N CYS A 27 -1.22 -11.87 2.95
CA CYS A 27 -2.33 -11.12 3.53
C CYS A 27 -3.14 -10.42 2.42
N GLY A 28 -4.40 -10.82 2.26
CA GLY A 28 -5.35 -10.20 1.33
C GLY A 28 -6.14 -9.04 1.95
N SER A 29 -6.02 -8.82 3.26
CA SER A 29 -6.79 -7.81 3.99
C SER A 29 -6.01 -6.50 4.09
N TRP A 30 -6.45 -5.50 3.33
CA TRP A 30 -5.87 -4.16 3.32
C TRP A 30 -6.93 -3.11 3.05
N ASP A 31 -6.63 -1.88 3.43
CA ASP A 31 -7.45 -0.69 3.17
C ASP A 31 -6.58 0.50 2.73
N ILE A 32 -7.22 1.57 2.28
CA ILE A 32 -6.55 2.78 1.78
C ILE A 32 -6.84 3.95 2.72
N TRP A 33 -5.80 4.57 3.26
CA TRP A 33 -5.87 5.79 4.06
C TRP A 33 -5.59 7.02 3.21
N GLY A 34 -6.54 7.97 3.24
CA GLY A 34 -6.38 9.28 2.57
C GLY A 34 -6.00 9.18 1.10
N GLU A 35 -6.52 8.14 0.40
CA GLU A 35 -6.31 7.83 -1.04
C GLU A 35 -4.88 7.49 -1.46
N THR A 36 -3.90 7.72 -0.60
CA THR A 36 -2.48 7.69 -0.95
C THR A 36 -1.70 6.62 -0.21
N THR A 37 -2.25 6.02 0.84
CA THR A 37 -1.52 5.07 1.69
C THR A 37 -2.23 3.73 1.78
N CYS A 38 -1.54 2.67 1.41
CA CYS A 38 -1.96 1.29 1.69
C CYS A 38 -1.70 0.93 3.15
N HIS A 39 -2.67 0.31 3.80
CA HIS A 39 -2.55 -0.23 5.15
C HIS A 39 -2.95 -1.71 5.18
N CYS A 40 -2.01 -2.58 5.56
CA CYS A 40 -2.26 -4.02 5.71
C CYS A 40 -2.76 -4.36 7.12
N GLN A 41 -3.86 -5.09 7.22
CA GLN A 41 -4.59 -5.29 8.47
C GLN A 41 -4.22 -6.58 9.22
N CYS A 42 -3.60 -7.55 8.55
CA CYS A 42 -3.30 -8.83 9.19
C CYS A 42 -2.33 -8.68 10.38
N SER A 43 -2.41 -9.62 11.32
CA SER A 43 -1.68 -9.60 12.60
C SER A 43 -0.16 -9.51 12.44
N THR A 44 0.40 -10.14 11.41
CA THR A 44 1.84 -10.13 11.12
C THR A 44 2.04 -9.75 9.66
N ILE A 45 2.87 -8.72 9.44
CA ILE A 45 3.21 -8.18 8.13
C ILE A 45 4.70 -7.85 8.13
N ASP A 46 5.43 -8.41 7.17
CA ASP A 46 6.83 -8.11 6.88
C ASP A 46 6.95 -6.89 5.94
N TRP A 47 6.16 -6.84 4.88
CA TRP A 47 6.15 -5.73 3.92
C TRP A 47 4.77 -5.39 3.38
N THR A 48 4.66 -4.15 2.88
CA THR A 48 3.49 -3.62 2.17
C THR A 48 3.95 -2.92 0.90
N THR A 49 3.17 -3.00 -0.18
CA THR A 49 3.42 -2.24 -1.41
C THR A 49 2.16 -1.58 -1.93
N ALA A 50 2.32 -0.36 -2.44
CA ALA A 50 1.25 0.44 -3.01
C ALA A 50 1.33 0.53 -4.54
N ARG A 51 0.19 0.24 -5.16
CA ARG A 51 -0.28 0.47 -6.53
C ARG A 51 -0.36 1.93 -6.99
N CYS A 52 0.72 2.65 -7.26
CA CYS A 52 0.60 4.10 -7.52
C CYS A 52 0.39 4.47 -9.00
N CYS A 53 -0.74 5.11 -9.32
CA CYS A 53 -1.03 5.68 -10.65
C CYS A 53 -1.20 7.21 -10.57
N PRO A 54 -0.87 7.97 -11.63
CA PRO A 54 -1.12 9.41 -11.67
C PRO A 54 -2.61 9.75 -11.49
N LEU A 55 -2.89 10.87 -10.83
CA LEU A 55 -4.20 11.51 -10.88
C LEU A 55 -4.39 12.06 -12.30
N THR A 56 -5.33 11.50 -13.04
CA THR A 56 -5.70 11.97 -14.40
C THR A 56 -6.59 13.19 -14.34
#